data_AF-C6LV86-F1
#
_entry.id   AF-C6LV86-F1
#
_cell.length_a   1.000
_cell.length_b   1.000
_cell.length_c   1.000
_cell.angle_alpha   90.00
_cell.angle_beta   90.00
_cell.angle_gamma   90.00
#
_symmetry.space_group_name_H-M   'P 1'
#
loop_
_entity.id
_entity.type
_entity.pdbx_description
1 polymer ?
#
loop_
_entity_poly.entity_id
_entity_poly.type
_entity_poly.pdbx_seq_one_letter_code
_entity_poly.pdbx_strand_id
1 'polypeptide(L)'
;MALISYPTKDTLFLLDAGIAINFMEQLPPKVFARKIIEVFPQSATLFGPVPEDSMARLGRLSENIRSYMICALLCMQRLRQRIRSVNSDSSARSHRRRQLAESREVFYVLLRIYIKLYEQRDLRASIFAGLCDMSPRDLNFLEVEILCLLHFSLIVSTNVFLNAVSEVCRGPQKSKYKFSHAV
;
A
#
# COMPACT_ATOMS: atom_id res chain seq x y z
N MET A 1 28.31 -33.29 17.72
CA MET A 1 28.19 -31.88 18.16
C MET A 1 27.31 -31.16 17.17
N ALA A 2 26.12 -30.72 17.58
CA ALA A 2 25.29 -29.87 16.73
C ALA A 2 25.82 -28.43 16.82
N LEU A 3 26.29 -27.89 15.69
CA LEU A 3 26.61 -26.46 15.57
C LEU A 3 25.30 -25.69 15.70
N ILE A 4 25.05 -25.12 16.87
CA ILE A 4 24.00 -24.12 17.05
C ILE A 4 24.46 -22.88 16.29
N SER A 5 24.01 -22.72 15.04
CA SER A 5 24.23 -21.48 14.30
C SER A 5 23.42 -20.38 14.97
N TYR A 6 24.09 -19.43 15.60
CA TYR A 6 23.43 -18.23 16.08
C TYR A 6 22.82 -17.48 14.88
N PRO A 7 21.54 -17.07 14.94
CA PRO A 7 20.93 -16.35 13.85
C PRO A 7 21.71 -15.07 13.59
N THR A 8 22.04 -14.83 12.32
CA THR A 8 22.68 -13.58 11.90
C THR A 8 21.76 -12.40 12.18
N LYS A 9 22.31 -11.17 12.24
CA LYS A 9 21.49 -9.95 12.40
C LYS A 9 20.38 -9.86 11.34
N ASP A 10 20.67 -10.31 10.11
CA ASP A 10 19.71 -10.32 9.01
C ASP A 10 18.59 -11.35 9.24
N THR A 11 18.91 -12.52 9.80
CA THR A 11 17.91 -13.53 10.17
C THR A 11 16.96 -13.03 11.25
N LEU A 12 17.49 -12.34 12.27
CA LEU A 12 16.67 -11.73 13.32
C LEU A 12 15.79 -10.61 12.77
N PHE A 13 16.33 -9.76 11.90
CA PHE A 13 15.57 -8.71 11.23
C PHE A 13 14.41 -9.26 10.39
N LEU A 14 14.64 -10.32 9.62
CA LEU A 14 13.59 -10.96 8.81
C LEU A 14 12.51 -11.62 9.68
N LEU A 15 12.89 -12.18 10.83
CA LEU A 15 11.94 -12.74 11.79
C LEU A 15 11.05 -11.65 12.39
N ASP A 16 11.64 -10.55 12.85
CA ASP A 16 10.91 -9.39 13.39
C ASP A 16 9.99 -8.76 12.34
N ALA A 17 10.47 -8.66 11.09
CA ALA A 17 9.67 -8.21 9.95
C ALA A 17 8.47 -9.13 9.71
N GLY A 18 8.68 -10.45 9.71
CA GLY A 18 7.60 -11.43 9.56
C GLY A 18 6.57 -11.36 10.68
N ILE A 19 7.00 -11.19 11.93
CA ILE A 19 6.13 -11.02 13.10
C ILE A 19 5.29 -9.74 12.96
N ALA A 20 5.91 -8.62 12.58
CA ALA A 20 5.21 -7.34 12.42
C ALA A 20 4.16 -7.38 11.31
N ILE A 21 4.47 -8.02 10.18
CA ILE A 21 3.54 -8.22 9.06
C ILE A 21 2.38 -9.11 9.51
N ASN A 22 2.66 -10.25 10.13
CA ASN A 22 1.62 -11.17 10.59
C ASN A 22 0.70 -10.51 11.62
N PHE A 23 1.27 -9.74 12.57
CA PHE A 23 0.48 -8.98 13.53
C PHE A 23 -0.42 -7.95 12.84
N MET A 24 0.09 -7.23 11.84
CA MET A 24 -0.70 -6.29 11.05
C MET A 24 -1.86 -6.98 10.31
N GLU A 25 -1.62 -8.12 9.68
CA GLU A 25 -2.63 -8.90 8.95
C GLU A 25 -3.72 -9.45 9.89
N GLN A 26 -3.45 -9.57 11.18
CA GLN A 26 -4.41 -10.04 12.19
C GLN A 26 -5.19 -8.94 12.91
N LEU A 27 -4.85 -7.66 12.72
CA LEU A 27 -5.61 -6.55 13.34
C LEU A 27 -7.11 -6.61 12.99
N PRO A 28 -8.03 -6.23 13.89
CA PRO A 28 -9.43 -6.07 13.52
C PRO A 28 -9.60 -5.02 12.40
N PRO A 29 -10.49 -5.22 11.40
CA PRO A 29 -10.64 -4.29 10.27
C PRO A 29 -10.83 -2.82 10.67
N LYS A 30 -11.63 -2.57 11.70
CA LYS A 30 -11.85 -1.24 12.29
C LYS A 30 -10.57 -0.61 12.86
N VAL A 31 -9.76 -1.42 13.56
CA VAL A 31 -8.50 -0.99 14.18
C VAL A 31 -7.47 -0.70 13.09
N PHE A 32 -7.38 -1.58 12.09
CA PHE A 32 -6.49 -1.40 10.95
C PHE A 32 -6.85 -0.15 10.15
N ALA A 33 -8.13 0.06 9.82
CA ALA A 33 -8.59 1.25 9.09
C ALA A 33 -8.21 2.55 9.81
N ARG A 34 -8.43 2.62 11.12
CA ARG A 34 -8.06 3.79 11.93
C ARG A 34 -6.55 4.05 11.88
N LYS A 35 -5.74 3.01 12.13
CA LYS A 35 -4.27 3.10 12.12
C LYS A 35 -3.71 3.48 10.74
N ILE A 36 -4.28 2.94 9.66
CA ILE A 36 -3.87 3.33 8.30
C ILE A 36 -4.16 4.81 8.05
N ILE A 37 -5.30 5.34 8.51
CA ILE A 37 -5.64 6.76 8.35
C ILE A 37 -4.69 7.64 9.19
N GLU A 38 -4.29 7.19 10.38
CA GLU A 38 -3.28 7.90 11.19
C GLU A 38 -1.93 7.99 10.47
N VAL A 39 -1.47 6.89 9.84
CA VAL A 39 -0.19 6.84 9.11
C VAL A 39 -0.28 7.50 7.73
N PHE A 40 -1.42 7.39 7.07
CA PHE A 40 -1.71 7.91 5.74
C PHE A 40 -3.00 8.75 5.78
N PRO A 41 -2.99 10.00 6.28
CA PRO A 41 -4.22 10.81 6.43
C PRO A 41 -5.05 10.96 5.16
N GLN A 42 -4.37 10.95 4.00
CA GLN A 42 -4.97 11.06 2.68
C GLN A 42 -5.79 9.83 2.29
N SER A 43 -5.64 8.70 3.00
CA SER A 43 -6.42 7.49 2.74
C SER A 43 -7.83 7.53 3.32
N ALA A 44 -8.15 8.51 4.19
CA ALA A 44 -9.46 8.61 4.84
C ALA A 44 -10.62 8.62 3.83
N THR A 45 -10.42 9.27 2.68
CA THR A 45 -11.44 9.37 1.62
C THR A 45 -11.48 8.15 0.68
N LEU A 46 -10.44 7.31 0.68
CA LEU A 46 -10.32 6.17 -0.24
C LEU A 46 -11.22 5.00 0.14
N PHE A 47 -11.52 4.85 1.43
CA PHE A 47 -12.27 3.71 1.97
C PHE A 47 -13.77 3.95 2.08
N GLY A 48 -14.26 5.12 1.65
CA GLY A 48 -15.67 5.49 1.73
C GLY A 48 -16.13 5.84 3.15
N PRO A 49 -17.46 6.03 3.35
CA PRO A 49 -18.03 6.49 4.62
C PRO A 49 -17.91 5.47 5.76
N VAL A 50 -17.80 4.18 5.43
CA VAL A 50 -17.64 3.08 6.38
C VAL A 50 -16.37 2.28 6.01
N PRO A 51 -15.18 2.71 6.47
CA PRO A 51 -13.92 2.10 6.09
C PRO A 51 -13.82 0.61 6.45
N GLU A 52 -14.41 0.21 7.57
CA GLU A 52 -14.38 -1.17 8.06
C GLU A 52 -15.05 -2.18 7.10
N ASP A 53 -16.16 -1.79 6.46
CA ASP A 53 -16.81 -2.62 5.43
C ASP A 53 -15.94 -2.75 4.18
N SER A 54 -15.30 -1.66 3.77
CA SER A 54 -14.34 -1.67 2.66
C SER A 54 -13.15 -2.60 2.97
N MET A 55 -12.61 -2.54 4.20
CA MET A 55 -11.53 -3.44 4.62
C MET A 55 -11.97 -4.90 4.65
N ALA A 56 -13.17 -5.18 5.17
CA ALA A 56 -13.70 -6.54 5.22
C ALA A 56 -13.95 -7.13 3.83
N ARG A 57 -14.44 -6.31 2.88
CA ARG A 57 -14.62 -6.71 1.48
C ARG A 57 -13.28 -7.00 0.80
N LEU A 58 -12.29 -6.11 0.99
CA LEU A 58 -10.95 -6.29 0.44
C LEU A 58 -10.23 -7.50 1.05
N GLY A 59 -10.46 -7.79 2.33
CA GLY A 59 -9.96 -8.99 3.03
C GLY A 59 -10.35 -10.32 2.39
N ARG A 60 -11.39 -10.36 1.55
CA ARG A 60 -11.79 -11.56 0.82
C ARG A 60 -10.98 -11.81 -0.46
N LEU A 61 -10.19 -10.83 -0.90
CA LEU A 61 -9.43 -10.90 -2.15
C LEU A 61 -8.07 -11.58 -1.96
N SER A 62 -7.46 -11.42 -0.79
CA SER A 62 -6.13 -11.92 -0.48
C SER A 62 -5.94 -11.99 1.04
N GLU A 63 -5.17 -12.99 1.49
CA GLU A 63 -4.71 -13.11 2.87
C GLU A 63 -3.68 -12.04 3.25
N ASN A 64 -2.96 -11.48 2.26
CA ASN A 64 -1.93 -10.46 2.42
C ASN A 64 -2.42 -9.07 1.98
N ILE A 65 -3.75 -8.86 1.97
CA ILE A 65 -4.33 -7.66 1.38
C ILE A 65 -3.80 -6.39 2.04
N ARG A 66 -3.52 -6.40 3.34
CA ARG A 66 -3.15 -5.19 4.08
C ARG A 66 -1.73 -4.76 3.75
N SER A 67 -0.85 -5.74 3.55
CA SER A 67 0.50 -5.52 3.01
C SER A 67 0.41 -4.85 1.63
N TYR A 68 -0.45 -5.32 0.74
CA TYR A 68 -0.64 -4.70 -0.57
C TYR A 68 -1.28 -3.31 -0.48
N MET A 69 -2.16 -3.07 0.49
CA MET A 69 -2.72 -1.74 0.75
C MET A 69 -1.65 -0.74 1.17
N ILE A 70 -0.72 -1.13 2.07
CA ILE A 70 0.42 -0.27 2.43
C ILE A 70 1.29 -0.01 1.20
N CYS A 71 1.59 -1.02 0.41
CA CYS A 71 2.34 -0.86 -0.84
C CYS A 71 1.64 0.09 -1.82
N ALA A 72 0.32 -0.01 -1.97
CA ALA A 72 -0.49 0.88 -2.80
C ALA A 72 -0.41 2.33 -2.30
N LEU A 73 -0.58 2.56 -1.00
CA LEU A 73 -0.52 3.91 -0.41
C LEU A 73 0.87 4.55 -0.54
N LEU A 74 1.93 3.79 -0.29
CA LEU A 74 3.31 4.24 -0.50
C LEU A 74 3.57 4.58 -1.98
N CYS A 75 3.01 3.79 -2.90
CA CYS A 75 3.11 4.04 -4.33
C CYS A 75 2.35 5.30 -4.74
N MET A 76 1.15 5.54 -4.19
CA MET A 76 0.41 6.78 -4.39
C MET A 76 1.21 8.00 -3.89
N GLN A 77 1.87 7.90 -2.73
CA GLN A 77 2.73 8.98 -2.24
C GLN A 77 3.87 9.30 -3.22
N ARG A 78 4.53 8.27 -3.77
CA ARG A 78 5.58 8.44 -4.80
C ARG A 78 5.02 9.04 -6.08
N LEU A 79 3.84 8.60 -6.52
CA LEU A 79 3.16 9.14 -7.70
C LEU A 79 2.87 10.64 -7.53
N ARG A 80 2.35 11.04 -6.36
CA ARG A 80 2.09 12.45 -6.02
C ARG A 80 3.38 13.27 -6.03
N GLN A 81 4.46 12.76 -5.43
CA GLN A 81 5.76 13.41 -5.43
C GLN A 81 6.30 13.61 -6.85
N ARG A 82 6.21 12.59 -7.71
CA ARG A 82 6.60 12.70 -9.12
C ARG A 82 5.79 13.75 -9.87
N ILE A 83 4.47 13.70 -9.76
CA ILE A 83 3.57 14.67 -10.42
C ILE A 83 3.84 16.11 -9.92
N ARG A 84 4.19 16.29 -8.64
CA ARG A 84 4.59 17.60 -8.10
C ARG A 84 5.95 18.05 -8.64
N SER A 85 6.94 17.15 -8.72
CA SER A 85 8.29 17.47 -9.22
C SER A 85 8.32 17.83 -10.70
N VAL A 86 7.47 17.18 -11.51
CA VAL A 86 7.41 17.40 -12.96
C VAL A 86 6.57 18.63 -13.32
N ASN A 87 5.60 19.01 -12.48
CA ASN A 87 4.67 20.11 -12.77
C ASN A 87 4.92 21.34 -11.88
N SER A 88 6.12 21.92 -11.98
CA SER A 88 6.38 23.31 -11.53
C SER A 88 5.55 24.33 -12.34
N ASP A 89 5.01 23.94 -13.49
CA ASP A 89 4.13 24.76 -14.32
C ASP A 89 2.64 24.53 -14.01
N SER A 90 1.91 25.63 -13.82
CA SER A 90 0.49 25.74 -13.43
C SER A 90 -0.51 25.37 -14.54
N SER A 91 -0.22 24.34 -15.33
CA SER A 91 -1.12 23.92 -16.42
C SER A 91 -2.37 23.19 -15.91
N ALA A 92 -3.50 23.32 -16.63
CA ALA A 92 -4.74 22.56 -16.33
C ALA A 92 -4.53 21.02 -16.34
N ARG A 93 -3.56 20.53 -17.14
CA ARG A 93 -3.14 19.12 -17.15
C ARG A 93 -2.49 18.69 -15.83
N SER A 94 -1.75 19.59 -15.18
CA SER A 94 -1.18 19.37 -13.84
C SER A 94 -2.28 19.17 -12.79
N HIS A 95 -3.35 19.97 -12.84
CA HIS A 95 -4.48 19.84 -11.92
C HIS A 95 -5.21 18.50 -12.06
N ARG A 96 -5.52 18.06 -13.29
CA ARG A 96 -6.16 16.76 -13.53
C ARG A 96 -5.28 15.59 -13.06
N ARG A 97 -3.97 15.64 -13.30
CA ARG A 97 -3.03 14.59 -12.84
C ARG A 97 -2.92 14.57 -11.31
N ARG A 98 -2.93 15.73 -10.66
CA ARG A 98 -2.96 15.82 -9.19
C ARG A 98 -4.23 15.19 -8.64
N GLN A 99 -5.40 15.53 -9.16
CA GLN A 99 -6.67 14.92 -8.75
C GLN A 99 -6.68 13.39 -8.95
N LEU A 100 -6.17 12.92 -10.10
CA LEU A 100 -6.05 11.49 -10.38
C LEU A 100 -5.18 10.77 -9.34
N ALA A 101 -4.03 11.34 -8.97
CA ALA A 101 -3.11 10.72 -8.01
C ALA A 101 -3.64 10.64 -6.56
N GLU A 102 -4.78 11.29 -6.29
CA GLU A 102 -5.48 11.25 -5.00
C GLU A 102 -6.81 10.48 -5.08
N SER A 103 -7.11 9.91 -6.25
CA SER A 103 -8.39 9.28 -6.51
C SER A 103 -8.47 7.87 -5.94
N ARG A 104 -9.71 7.44 -5.66
CA ARG A 104 -10.04 6.11 -5.13
C ARG A 104 -9.77 5.02 -6.17
N GLU A 105 -9.98 5.33 -7.44
CA GLU A 105 -9.71 4.47 -8.59
C GLU A 105 -8.23 4.10 -8.66
N VAL A 106 -7.33 5.08 -8.50
CA VAL A 106 -5.88 4.84 -8.50
C VAL A 106 -5.46 3.93 -7.37
N PHE A 107 -6.04 4.10 -6.18
CA PHE A 107 -5.79 3.20 -5.06
C PHE A 107 -6.14 1.74 -5.40
N TYR A 108 -7.34 1.50 -5.93
CA TYR A 108 -7.77 0.14 -6.29
C TYR A 108 -6.99 -0.46 -7.46
N VAL A 109 -6.60 0.37 -8.43
CA VAL A 109 -5.72 -0.05 -9.53
C VAL A 109 -4.35 -0.46 -8.99
N LEU A 110 -3.73 0.33 -8.13
CA LEU A 110 -2.45 -0.02 -7.50
C LEU A 110 -2.57 -1.28 -6.65
N LEU A 111 -3.66 -1.43 -5.90
CA LEU A 111 -3.93 -2.64 -5.12
C LEU A 111 -4.01 -3.88 -6.03
N ARG A 112 -4.73 -3.78 -7.15
CA ARG A 112 -4.80 -4.85 -8.16
C ARG A 112 -3.42 -5.18 -8.74
N ILE A 113 -2.63 -4.16 -9.08
CA ILE A 113 -1.25 -4.35 -9.60
C ILE A 113 -0.40 -5.12 -8.57
N TYR A 114 -0.44 -4.74 -7.29
CA TYR A 114 0.37 -5.42 -6.28
C TYR A 114 -0.06 -6.87 -6.04
N ILE A 115 -1.35 -7.17 -6.08
CA ILE A 115 -1.80 -8.57 -5.98
C ILE A 115 -1.31 -9.38 -7.19
N LYS A 116 -1.39 -8.83 -8.42
CA LYS A 116 -0.85 -9.49 -9.62
C LYS A 116 0.66 -9.75 -9.50
N LEU A 117 1.42 -8.76 -9.00
CA LEU A 117 2.87 -8.85 -8.87
C LEU A 117 3.32 -9.91 -7.86
N TYR A 118 2.67 -9.98 -6.70
CA TYR A 118 3.13 -10.82 -5.59
C TYR A 118 2.43 -12.17 -5.49
N GLU A 119 1.19 -12.30 -5.94
CA GLU A 119 0.48 -13.60 -5.92
C GLU A 119 0.54 -14.35 -7.25
N GLN A 120 1.03 -13.71 -8.32
CA GLN A 120 0.99 -14.26 -9.69
C GLN A 120 -0.42 -14.68 -10.12
N ARG A 121 -1.46 -14.08 -9.52
CA ARG A 121 -2.87 -14.32 -9.83
C ARG A 121 -3.40 -13.20 -10.72
N ASP A 122 -4.02 -13.56 -11.84
CA ASP A 122 -4.75 -12.59 -12.65
C ASP A 122 -6.14 -12.36 -12.06
N LEU A 123 -6.28 -11.28 -11.29
CA LEU A 123 -7.57 -10.85 -10.80
C LEU A 123 -8.36 -10.16 -11.92
N ARG A 124 -9.55 -10.69 -12.19
CA ARG A 124 -10.49 -10.15 -13.19
C ARG A 124 -10.77 -8.68 -12.90
N ALA A 125 -10.65 -7.84 -13.92
CA ALA A 125 -10.90 -6.40 -13.82
C ALA A 125 -12.32 -6.09 -13.30
N SER A 126 -13.29 -6.96 -13.56
CA SER A 126 -14.68 -6.81 -13.09
C SER A 126 -14.82 -6.71 -11.57
N ILE A 127 -13.92 -7.34 -10.81
CA ILE A 127 -13.96 -7.33 -9.34
C ILE A 127 -13.63 -5.92 -8.82
N PHE A 128 -12.59 -5.29 -9.38
CA PHE A 128 -12.17 -3.95 -8.98
C PHE A 128 -13.00 -2.86 -9.63
N ALA A 129 -13.52 -3.11 -10.84
CA ALA A 129 -14.44 -2.22 -11.54
C ALA A 129 -15.68 -1.93 -10.66
N GLY A 130 -16.26 -2.97 -10.04
CA GLY A 130 -17.37 -2.81 -9.09
C GLY A 130 -17.00 -2.19 -7.74
N LEU A 131 -15.71 -1.95 -7.44
CA LEU A 131 -15.27 -1.22 -6.24
C LEU A 131 -15.11 0.28 -6.48
N CYS A 132 -14.91 0.69 -7.73
CA CYS A 132 -14.62 2.07 -8.11
C CYS A 132 -15.60 2.65 -9.14
N ASP A 133 -16.74 1.98 -9.34
CA ASP A 133 -17.81 2.41 -10.27
C ASP A 133 -17.29 2.73 -11.69
N MET A 134 -16.26 2.01 -12.13
CA MET A 134 -15.66 2.15 -13.46
C MET A 134 -16.01 0.95 -14.35
N SER A 135 -16.00 1.14 -15.67
CA SER A 135 -16.05 -0.01 -16.57
C SER A 135 -14.74 -0.82 -16.49
N PRO A 136 -14.76 -2.16 -16.69
CA PRO A 136 -13.54 -2.96 -16.73
C PRO A 136 -12.52 -2.48 -17.78
N ARG A 137 -13.01 -1.91 -18.88
CA ARG A 137 -12.17 -1.35 -19.95
C ARG A 137 -11.42 -0.11 -19.46
N ASP A 138 -12.11 0.81 -18.82
CA ASP A 138 -11.51 2.05 -18.31
C ASP A 138 -10.53 1.77 -17.17
N LEU A 139 -10.84 0.77 -16.32
CA LEU A 139 -9.94 0.33 -15.27
C LEU A 139 -8.62 -0.21 -15.83
N ASN A 140 -8.68 -1.00 -16.90
CA ASN A 140 -7.47 -1.49 -17.59
C ASN A 140 -6.68 -0.35 -18.23
N PHE A 141 -7.34 0.65 -18.83
CA PHE A 141 -6.65 1.83 -19.35
C PHE A 141 -5.96 2.62 -18.26
N LEU A 142 -6.63 2.83 -17.13
CA LEU A 142 -6.07 3.52 -15.97
C LEU A 142 -4.89 2.74 -15.39
N GLU A 143 -4.96 1.40 -15.35
CA GLU A 143 -3.83 0.56 -14.95
C GLU A 143 -2.59 0.82 -15.81
N VAL A 144 -2.73 0.84 -17.13
CA VAL A 144 -1.64 1.15 -18.05
C VAL A 144 -1.13 2.59 -17.86
N GLU A 145 -2.04 3.56 -17.71
CA GLU A 145 -1.65 4.96 -17.50
C GLU A 145 -0.82 5.13 -16.21
N ILE A 146 -1.23 4.50 -15.11
CA ILE A 146 -0.53 4.57 -13.83
C ILE A 146 0.84 3.89 -13.91
N LEU A 147 0.94 2.73 -14.57
CA LEU A 147 2.21 2.06 -14.83
C LEU A 147 3.18 2.95 -15.61
N CYS A 148 2.69 3.61 -16.66
CA CYS A 148 3.46 4.58 -17.44
C CYS A 148 3.90 5.78 -16.59
N LEU A 149 3.02 6.39 -15.78
CA LEU A 149 3.37 7.52 -14.91
C LEU A 149 4.43 7.16 -13.86
N LEU A 150 4.42 5.91 -13.39
CA LEU A 150 5.41 5.38 -12.46
C LEU A 150 6.69 4.91 -13.14
N HIS A 151 6.76 4.91 -14.48
CA HIS A 151 7.84 4.26 -15.26
C HIS A 151 8.09 2.82 -14.78
N PHE A 152 7.02 2.08 -14.47
CA PHE A 152 7.09 0.72 -13.91
C PHE A 152 7.88 0.59 -12.59
N SER A 153 8.16 1.70 -11.90
CA SER A 153 8.87 1.73 -10.61
C SER A 153 7.93 1.41 -9.44
N LEU A 154 7.50 0.15 -9.36
CA LEU A 154 6.50 -0.32 -8.40
C LEU A 154 7.10 -0.94 -7.13
N ILE A 155 8.38 -1.33 -7.15
CA ILE A 155 8.99 -2.00 -6.00
C ILE A 155 9.13 -1.02 -4.84
N VAL A 156 8.51 -1.35 -3.71
CA VAL A 156 8.71 -0.65 -2.44
C VAL A 156 9.90 -1.29 -1.74
N SER A 157 10.87 -0.47 -1.34
CA SER A 157 12.02 -0.96 -0.57
C SER A 157 11.55 -1.51 0.77
N THR A 158 12.08 -2.65 1.19
CA THR A 158 11.73 -3.33 2.45
C THR A 158 11.75 -2.39 3.66
N ASN A 159 12.77 -1.52 3.78
CA ASN A 159 12.88 -0.57 4.89
C ASN A 159 11.70 0.41 4.97
N VAL A 160 11.29 0.98 3.82
CA VAL A 160 10.14 1.91 3.76
C VAL A 160 8.85 1.18 4.10
N PHE A 161 8.67 -0.04 3.59
CA PHE A 161 7.52 -0.87 3.90
C PHE A 161 7.44 -1.21 5.39
N LEU A 162 8.52 -1.73 5.98
CA LEU A 162 8.56 -2.13 7.39
C LEU A 162 8.42 -0.95 8.34
N ASN A 163 8.94 0.23 7.98
CA ASN A 163 8.68 1.45 8.73
C ASN A 163 7.18 1.77 8.75
N ALA A 164 6.50 1.73 7.60
CA ALA A 164 5.06 1.95 7.53
C ALA A 164 4.26 0.90 8.31
N VAL A 165 4.60 -0.39 8.18
CA VAL A 165 4.00 -1.48 8.98
C VAL A 165 4.21 -1.22 10.47
N SER A 166 5.42 -0.84 10.88
CA SER A 166 5.68 -0.54 12.29
C SER A 166 4.85 0.62 12.80
N GLU A 167 4.70 1.71 12.04
CA GLU A 167 3.85 2.83 12.45
C GLU A 167 2.39 2.41 12.54
N VAL A 168 1.89 1.62 11.59
CA VAL A 168 0.52 1.05 11.64
C VAL A 168 0.36 0.16 12.87
N CYS A 169 1.37 -0.64 13.22
CA CYS A 169 1.32 -1.56 14.36
C CYS A 169 1.51 -0.87 15.72
N ARG A 170 2.17 0.30 15.79
CA ARG A 170 2.37 1.04 17.05
C ARG A 170 1.03 1.37 17.72
N GLY A 171 0.84 0.87 18.94
CA GLY A 171 -0.23 1.31 19.84
C GLY A 171 0.16 2.61 20.56
N PRO A 172 -0.61 3.09 21.56
CA PRO A 172 -0.25 4.23 22.41
C PRO A 172 1.00 4.01 23.31
N GLN A 173 1.89 3.09 22.92
CA GLN A 173 3.16 2.85 23.59
C GLN A 173 4.31 3.37 22.73
N LYS A 174 5.10 4.26 23.33
CA LYS A 174 6.43 4.66 22.86
C LYS A 174 7.24 3.41 22.51
N SER A 175 7.34 3.10 21.22
CA SER A 175 8.21 2.05 20.71
C SER A 175 9.67 2.45 20.92
N LYS A 176 10.40 1.66 21.71
CA LYS A 176 11.85 1.72 21.90
C LYS A 176 12.66 1.31 20.65
N TYR A 177 12.01 0.90 19.57
CA TYR A 177 12.68 0.51 18.34
C TYR A 177 12.69 1.69 17.37
N LYS A 178 13.85 2.36 17.30
CA LYS A 178 14.26 3.15 16.14
C LYS A 178 14.80 2.14 15.11
N PHE A 179 14.15 2.02 13.95
CA PHE A 179 14.80 1.43 12.78
C PHE A 179 15.93 2.38 12.39
N SER A 180 17.10 2.15 12.98
CA SER A 180 18.30 2.91 12.67
C SER A 180 18.73 2.52 11.28
N HIS A 181 18.65 3.48 10.35
CA HIS A 181 19.33 3.42 9.06
C HIS A 181 20.80 3.01 9.29
N ALA A 182 21.20 1.92 8.65
CA ALA A 182 22.59 1.65 8.37
C ALA A 182 22.72 1.50 6.85
N VAL A 183 23.12 2.63 6.25
CA VAL A 183 23.68 2.87 4.90
C VAL A 183 22.88 2.35 3.71
#